data_AF-A0A4Q3L582-F1
#
_entry.id   AF-A0A4Q3L582-F1
#
_cell.length_a   1.000
_cell.length_b   1.000
_cell.length_c   1.000
_cell.angle_alpha   90.00
_cell.angle_beta   90.00
_cell.angle_gamma   90.00
#
_symmetry.space_group_name_H-M   'P 1'
#
loop_
_entity.id
_entity.type
_entity.pdbx_description
1 polymer ?
#
loop_
_entity_poly.entity_id
_entity_poly.type
_entity_poly.pdbx_seq_one_letter_code
_entity_poly.pdbx_strand_id
1 'polypeptide(L)'
;MPENIAQALDMSHLREEKERVDREYAELNKPPETETKANPAFLQPEATFTVNYTDWRGKVYSGQFTNKVLTVGQKIKVDVLRARRMMNTPRDAMTDNIAGLLLMVSWMEESLTARPKWAANFWDLYDERIVEAVFTHVAEHEKFFHGRDQDTGAGEG
;
A
#
# COMPACT_ATOMS: atom_id res chain seq x y z
N MET A 1 -47.49 -28.20 16.75
CA MET A 1 -46.05 -27.86 16.67
C MET A 1 -45.86 -26.74 15.65
N PRO A 2 -45.97 -25.44 16.02
CA PRO A 2 -45.73 -24.31 15.11
C PRO A 2 -44.52 -23.42 15.47
N GLU A 3 -43.73 -23.75 16.50
CA GLU A 3 -42.67 -22.89 17.03
C GLU A 3 -41.40 -22.80 16.15
N ASN A 4 -41.27 -23.68 15.14
CA ASN A 4 -40.01 -23.82 14.39
C ASN A 4 -39.92 -22.95 13.13
N ILE A 5 -41.00 -22.28 12.72
CA ILE A 5 -41.03 -21.48 11.47
C ILE A 5 -40.71 -20.00 11.77
N ALA A 6 -41.15 -19.48 12.91
CA ALA A 6 -40.92 -18.08 13.30
C ALA A 6 -39.44 -17.77 13.61
N GLN A 7 -38.72 -18.69 14.27
CA GLN A 7 -37.28 -18.52 14.53
C GLN A 7 -36.43 -18.60 13.26
N ALA A 8 -36.85 -19.39 12.27
CA ALA A 8 -36.14 -19.49 10.99
C ALA A 8 -36.26 -18.21 10.14
N LEU A 9 -37.42 -17.55 10.18
CA LEU A 9 -37.67 -16.28 9.47
C LEU A 9 -36.90 -15.11 10.12
N ASP A 10 -36.86 -15.03 11.45
CA ASP A 10 -36.15 -13.98 12.20
C ASP A 10 -34.63 -14.02 11.96
N MET A 11 -34.05 -15.23 11.91
CA MET A 11 -32.62 -15.41 11.64
C MET A 11 -32.25 -15.19 10.17
N SER A 12 -33.19 -15.33 9.24
CA SER A 12 -32.95 -15.09 7.81
C SER A 12 -32.75 -13.60 7.50
N HIS A 13 -33.58 -12.74 8.09
CA HIS A 13 -33.47 -11.29 7.91
C HIS A 13 -32.19 -10.73 8.54
N LEU A 14 -31.78 -11.24 9.71
CA LEU A 14 -30.52 -10.87 10.34
C LEU A 14 -29.29 -11.27 9.51
N ARG A 15 -29.39 -12.38 8.76
CA ARG A 15 -28.33 -12.85 7.86
C ARG A 15 -28.23 -11.97 6.61
N GLU A 16 -29.36 -11.61 6.03
CA GLU A 16 -29.42 -10.71 4.86
C GLU A 16 -28.91 -9.30 5.21
N GLU A 17 -29.27 -8.77 6.38
CA GLU A 17 -28.81 -7.46 6.86
C GLU A 17 -27.28 -7.46 7.09
N LYS A 18 -26.75 -8.52 7.69
CA LYS A 18 -25.31 -8.68 7.89
C LYS A 18 -24.56 -8.79 6.56
N GLU A 19 -25.07 -9.57 5.61
CA GLU A 19 -24.48 -9.70 4.28
C GLU A 19 -24.57 -8.40 3.45
N ARG A 20 -25.55 -7.52 3.74
CA ARG A 20 -25.63 -6.18 3.14
C ARG A 20 -24.55 -5.26 3.73
N VAL A 21 -24.44 -5.23 5.05
CA VAL A 21 -23.45 -4.41 5.76
C VAL A 21 -22.03 -4.87 5.43
N ASP A 22 -21.76 -6.18 5.38
CA ASP A 22 -20.45 -6.72 5.03
C ASP A 22 -20.06 -6.36 3.57
N ARG A 23 -21.04 -6.31 2.65
CA ARG A 23 -20.82 -5.83 1.27
C ARG A 23 -20.56 -4.33 1.21
N GLU A 24 -21.32 -3.53 1.95
CA GLU A 24 -21.15 -2.07 2.01
C GLU A 24 -19.79 -1.69 2.63
N TYR A 25 -19.35 -2.41 3.67
CA TYR A 25 -17.99 -2.27 4.23
C TYR A 25 -16.90 -2.73 3.27
N ALA A 26 -17.14 -3.80 2.49
CA ALA A 26 -16.19 -4.27 1.48
C ALA A 26 -16.07 -3.28 0.31
N GLU A 27 -17.15 -2.60 -0.08
CA GLU A 27 -17.12 -1.55 -1.11
C GLU A 27 -16.45 -0.26 -0.61
N LEU A 28 -16.73 0.16 0.63
CA LEU A 28 -16.10 1.33 1.24
C LEU A 28 -14.61 1.14 1.53
N ASN A 29 -14.19 -0.11 1.79
CA ASN A 29 -12.78 -0.48 2.00
C ASN A 29 -12.16 -1.17 0.78
N LYS A 30 -12.75 -1.05 -0.41
CA LYS A 30 -12.02 -1.45 -1.62
C LYS A 30 -10.74 -0.61 -1.67
N PRO A 31 -9.56 -1.24 -1.67
CA PRO A 31 -8.34 -0.51 -1.99
C PRO A 31 -8.58 0.21 -3.33
N PRO A 32 -8.04 1.42 -3.54
CA PRO A 32 -8.22 2.12 -4.80
C PRO A 32 -7.91 1.14 -5.93
N GLU A 33 -8.88 0.90 -6.81
CA GLU A 33 -8.66 0.14 -8.03
C GLU A 33 -7.64 0.92 -8.84
N THR A 34 -6.36 0.66 -8.61
CA THR A 34 -5.32 0.98 -9.57
C THR A 34 -5.60 0.07 -10.75
N GLU A 35 -6.38 0.56 -11.71
CA GLU A 35 -6.20 0.14 -13.10
C GLU A 35 -4.75 0.47 -13.46
N THR A 36 -3.82 -0.44 -13.16
CA THR A 36 -2.42 -0.29 -13.51
C THR A 36 -2.28 -0.56 -15.00
N LYS A 37 -2.81 0.36 -15.83
CA LYS A 37 -2.37 0.49 -17.21
C LYS A 37 -0.87 0.73 -17.16
N ALA A 38 -0.09 -0.18 -17.74
CA ALA A 38 1.36 -0.10 -17.79
C ALA A 38 1.78 1.33 -18.17
N ASN A 39 2.26 2.11 -17.20
CA ASN A 39 2.71 3.47 -17.45
C ASN A 39 4.09 3.36 -18.10
N PRO A 40 4.29 3.78 -19.36
CA PRO A 40 5.59 3.67 -20.03
C PRO A 40 6.71 4.39 -19.26
N ALA A 41 6.36 5.38 -18.42
CA ALA A 41 7.30 6.06 -17.55
C ALA A 41 7.99 5.11 -16.55
N PHE A 42 7.34 4.01 -16.14
CA PHE A 42 7.88 3.03 -15.19
C PHE A 42 8.93 2.09 -15.81
N LEU A 43 9.22 2.24 -17.11
CA LEU A 43 10.35 1.58 -17.77
C LEU A 43 11.66 2.36 -17.61
N GLN A 44 11.59 3.59 -17.11
CA GLN A 44 12.77 4.41 -16.87
C GLN A 44 13.35 4.14 -15.47
N PRO A 45 14.66 4.29 -15.26
CA PRO A 45 15.25 4.15 -13.92
C PRO A 45 14.71 5.18 -12.92
N GLU A 46 14.15 6.29 -13.38
CA GLU A 46 13.46 7.28 -12.56
C GLU A 46 12.08 7.59 -13.14
N ALA A 47 11.06 7.63 -12.29
CA ALA A 47 9.70 7.95 -12.68
C ALA A 47 9.02 8.82 -11.64
N THR A 48 8.16 9.71 -12.12
CA THR A 48 7.38 10.63 -11.29
C THR A 48 5.93 10.17 -11.22
N PHE A 49 5.35 10.21 -10.02
CA PHE A 49 3.94 9.91 -9.80
C PHE A 49 3.32 10.94 -8.83
N THR A 50 1.99 11.00 -8.83
CA THR A 50 1.24 11.91 -7.96
C THR A 50 0.38 11.09 -7.01
N VAL A 51 0.42 11.44 -5.73
CA VAL A 51 -0.46 10.87 -4.71
C VAL A 51 -1.49 11.91 -4.33
N ASN A 52 -2.75 11.50 -4.32
CA ASN A 52 -3.88 12.25 -3.78
C ASN A 52 -4.59 11.35 -2.78
N TYR A 53 -4.42 11.65 -1.49
CA TYR A 53 -4.97 10.85 -0.40
C TYR A 53 -5.75 11.74 0.57
N THR A 54 -6.89 11.26 1.06
CA THR A 54 -7.67 11.95 2.10
C THR A 54 -7.76 11.03 3.31
N ASP A 55 -7.30 11.51 4.47
CA ASP A 55 -7.36 10.69 5.69
C ASP A 55 -8.77 10.65 6.29
N TRP A 56 -8.94 9.81 7.32
CA TRP A 56 -10.22 9.64 8.03
C TRP A 56 -10.72 10.93 8.72
N ARG A 57 -9.86 11.95 8.86
CA ARG A 57 -10.19 13.26 9.43
C ARG A 57 -10.54 14.29 8.35
N GLY A 58 -10.56 13.88 7.07
CA GLY A 58 -10.80 14.76 5.93
C GLY A 58 -9.60 15.63 5.54
N LYS A 59 -8.40 15.38 6.10
CA LYS A 59 -7.20 16.11 5.69
C LYS A 59 -6.68 15.52 4.38
N VAL A 60 -6.48 16.42 3.41
CA VAL A 60 -6.00 16.07 2.08
C VAL A 60 -4.47 16.16 2.03
N TYR A 61 -3.86 15.11 1.53
CA TYR A 61 -2.44 15.01 1.22
C TYR A 61 -2.32 14.83 -0.28
N SER A 62 -1.82 15.88 -0.95
CA SER A 62 -1.55 15.87 -2.38
C SER A 62 -0.10 16.26 -2.62
N GLY A 63 0.56 15.54 -3.52
CA GLY A 63 1.92 15.88 -3.88
C GLY A 63 2.51 14.97 -4.94
N GLN A 64 3.54 15.49 -5.58
CA GLN A 64 4.30 14.78 -6.59
C GLN A 64 5.56 14.18 -5.98
N PHE A 65 5.83 12.94 -6.36
CA PHE A 65 6.97 12.15 -5.93
C PHE A 65 7.78 11.74 -7.15
N THR A 66 9.10 11.68 -6.99
CA THR A 66 10.00 11.07 -7.98
C THR A 66 10.71 9.92 -7.33
N ASN A 67 10.56 8.73 -7.91
CA ASN A 67 11.16 7.50 -7.44
C ASN A 67 12.22 7.02 -8.42
N LYS A 68 13.38 6.62 -7.90
CA LYS A 68 14.39 5.89 -8.67
C LYS A 68 14.34 4.40 -8.33
N VAL A 69 14.58 3.57 -9.32
CA VAL A 69 14.73 2.12 -9.14
C VAL A 69 16.07 1.85 -8.48
N LEU A 70 16.05 1.07 -7.40
CA LEU A 70 17.23 0.83 -6.60
C LEU A 70 18.15 -0.19 -7.27
N THR A 71 19.43 0.16 -7.32
CA THR A 71 20.50 -0.81 -7.62
C THR A 71 20.63 -1.85 -6.50
N VAL A 72 21.28 -2.98 -6.77
CA VAL A 72 21.55 -4.02 -5.76
C VAL A 72 22.27 -3.45 -4.53
N GLY A 73 23.27 -2.57 -4.74
CA GLY A 73 23.99 -1.93 -3.64
C GLY A 73 23.10 -1.03 -2.78
N GLN A 74 22.09 -0.40 -3.36
CA GLN A 74 21.13 0.42 -2.63
C GLN A 74 20.09 -0.43 -1.90
N LYS A 75 19.67 -1.56 -2.48
CA LYS A 75 18.81 -2.54 -1.78
C LYS A 75 19.47 -3.05 -0.50
N ILE A 76 20.79 -3.29 -0.52
CA ILE A 76 21.55 -3.61 0.70
C ILE A 76 21.49 -2.46 1.71
N LYS A 77 21.57 -1.19 1.28
CA LYS A 77 21.42 -0.05 2.19
C LYS A 77 20.03 0.01 2.81
N VAL A 78 18.97 -0.31 2.06
CA VAL A 78 17.61 -0.42 2.59
C VAL A 78 17.54 -1.44 3.72
N ASP A 79 18.13 -2.62 3.53
CA ASP A 79 18.16 -3.65 4.57
C ASP A 79 18.96 -3.21 5.81
N VAL A 80 20.08 -2.50 5.61
CA VAL A 80 20.86 -1.92 6.72
C VAL A 80 20.05 -0.86 7.47
N LEU A 81 19.33 0.02 6.77
CA LEU A 81 18.46 1.02 7.37
C LEU A 81 17.33 0.36 8.17
N ARG A 82 16.68 -0.64 7.58
CA ARG A 82 15.64 -1.43 8.24
C ARG A 82 16.17 -2.10 9.50
N ALA A 83 17.31 -2.78 9.43
CA ALA A 83 17.91 -3.46 10.59
C ALA A 83 18.25 -2.46 11.72
N ARG A 84 18.80 -1.29 11.38
CA ARG A 84 19.07 -0.22 12.37
C ARG A 84 17.82 0.24 13.09
N ARG A 85 16.69 0.34 12.39
CA ARG A 85 15.41 0.73 12.99
C ARG A 85 14.83 -0.36 13.88
N MET A 86 14.95 -1.60 13.44
CA MET A 86 14.52 -2.75 14.24
C MET A 86 15.27 -2.84 15.56
N MET A 87 16.56 -2.49 15.61
CA MET A 87 17.34 -2.49 16.87
C MET A 87 16.79 -1.52 17.93
N ASN A 88 16.10 -0.45 17.51
CA ASN A 88 15.49 0.52 18.43
C ASN A 88 14.06 0.14 18.83
N THR A 89 13.55 -1.00 18.36
CA THR A 89 12.20 -1.47 18.67
C THR A 89 12.29 -2.65 19.65
N PRO A 90 11.58 -2.61 20.79
CA PRO A 90 11.50 -3.76 21.69
C PRO A 90 11.03 -5.02 20.96
N ARG A 91 11.65 -6.16 21.25
CA ARG A 91 11.41 -7.41 20.51
C ARG A 91 9.97 -7.90 20.61
N ASP A 92 9.37 -7.70 21.78
CA ASP A 92 7.98 -7.98 22.11
C ASP A 92 6.99 -7.04 21.42
N ALA A 93 7.44 -5.84 21.03
CA ALA A 93 6.64 -4.91 20.23
C ALA A 93 6.79 -5.12 18.72
N MET A 94 7.68 -6.02 18.26
CA MET A 94 7.91 -6.25 16.83
C MET A 94 6.80 -7.11 16.22
N THR A 95 5.76 -6.46 15.71
CA THR A 95 4.69 -7.10 14.93
C THR A 95 5.01 -7.12 13.44
N ASP A 96 4.29 -7.96 12.68
CA ASP A 96 4.43 -8.01 11.21
C ASP A 96 4.10 -6.66 10.56
N ASN A 97 3.11 -5.92 11.09
CA ASN A 97 2.76 -4.58 10.63
C ASN A 97 3.91 -3.60 10.81
N ILE A 98 4.57 -3.60 11.97
CA ILE A 98 5.74 -2.75 12.23
C ILE A 98 6.89 -3.15 11.31
N ALA A 99 7.15 -4.45 11.15
CA ALA A 99 8.20 -4.93 10.26
C ALA A 99 7.96 -4.51 8.79
N GLY A 100 6.69 -4.49 8.35
CA GLY A 100 6.26 -3.99 7.05
C GLY A 100 6.51 -2.50 6.91
N LEU A 101 6.05 -1.68 7.85
CA LEU A 101 6.26 -0.22 7.82
C LEU A 101 7.75 0.15 7.83
N LEU A 102 8.56 -0.53 8.65
CA LEU A 102 10.01 -0.33 8.68
C LEU A 102 10.64 -0.61 7.32
N LEU A 103 10.16 -1.61 6.58
CA LEU A 103 10.64 -1.90 5.22
C LEU A 103 10.22 -0.79 4.25
N MET A 104 8.92 -0.44 4.22
CA MET A 104 8.39 0.57 3.30
C MET A 104 9.11 1.90 3.45
N VAL A 105 9.24 2.40 4.68
CA VAL A 105 9.90 3.70 4.93
C VAL A 105 11.40 3.63 4.61
N SER A 106 12.07 2.52 4.91
CA SER A 106 13.49 2.35 4.57
C SER A 106 13.72 2.33 3.06
N TRP A 107 12.81 1.71 2.31
CA TRP A 107 12.88 1.69 0.86
C TRP A 107 12.66 3.08 0.29
N MET A 108 11.59 3.76 0.71
CA MET A 108 11.22 5.08 0.22
C MET A 108 12.26 6.15 0.54
N GLU A 109 12.98 6.03 1.66
CA GLU A 109 14.08 6.95 1.96
C GLU A 109 15.27 6.83 1.02
N GLU A 110 15.57 5.61 0.57
CA GLU A 110 16.65 5.40 -0.39
C GLU A 110 16.18 5.70 -1.82
N SER A 111 14.91 5.42 -2.15
CA SER A 111 14.39 5.43 -3.53
C SER A 111 13.76 6.76 -3.95
N LEU A 112 13.12 7.51 -3.05
CA LEU A 112 12.49 8.78 -3.41
C LEU A 112 13.53 9.90 -3.53
N THR A 113 13.71 10.42 -4.73
CA THR A 113 14.63 11.53 -5.03
C THR A 113 13.97 12.89 -4.86
N ALA A 114 12.66 12.98 -5.06
CA ALA A 114 11.86 14.16 -4.81
C ALA A 114 10.55 13.79 -4.10
N ARG A 115 10.13 14.64 -3.15
CA ARG A 115 8.93 14.45 -2.34
C ARG A 115 8.34 15.79 -1.89
N PRO A 116 7.02 15.87 -1.66
CA PRO A 116 6.38 17.08 -1.15
C PRO A 116 6.81 17.35 0.30
N LYS A 117 6.68 18.61 0.74
CA LYS A 117 7.13 19.02 2.09
C LYS A 117 6.48 18.25 3.23
N TRP A 118 5.21 17.87 3.09
CA TRP A 118 4.50 17.09 4.10
C TRP A 118 5.03 15.66 4.24
N ALA A 119 5.70 15.13 3.20
CA ALA A 119 6.32 13.81 3.19
C ALA A 119 7.83 13.86 3.48
N ALA A 120 8.34 14.97 4.03
CA ALA A 120 9.76 15.11 4.37
C ALA A 120 10.23 14.07 5.40
N ASN A 121 9.31 13.60 6.24
CA ASN A 121 9.56 12.51 7.17
C ASN A 121 8.30 11.66 7.32
N PHE A 122 8.33 10.40 6.87
CA PHE A 122 7.17 9.50 6.96
C PHE A 122 6.86 9.08 8.39
N TRP A 123 7.82 9.17 9.31
CA TRP A 123 7.61 8.87 10.73
C TRP A 123 6.75 9.90 11.47
N ASP A 124 6.60 11.09 10.90
CA ASP A 124 5.80 12.19 11.49
C ASP A 124 4.34 12.16 11.02
N LEU A 125 3.95 11.17 10.21
CA LEU A 125 2.59 11.00 9.73
C LEU A 125 1.75 10.22 10.73
N TYR A 126 0.50 10.64 10.91
CA TYR A 126 -0.44 10.02 11.86
C TYR A 126 -1.25 8.87 11.27
N ASP A 127 -1.24 8.71 9.94
CA ASP A 127 -1.97 7.65 9.24
C ASP A 127 -0.94 6.81 8.49
N GLU A 128 -0.82 5.53 8.82
CA GLU A 128 0.10 4.62 8.15
C GLU A 128 -0.32 4.32 6.72
N ARG A 129 -1.62 4.43 6.40
CA ARG A 129 -2.16 4.11 5.08
C ARG A 129 -1.67 5.07 4.00
N ILE A 130 -1.26 6.29 4.36
CA ILE A 130 -0.60 7.18 3.39
C ILE A 130 0.83 6.71 3.06
N VAL A 131 1.53 6.09 4.01
CA VAL A 131 2.84 5.46 3.77
C VAL A 131 2.67 4.30 2.78
N GLU A 132 1.66 3.46 3.01
CA GLU A 132 1.30 2.36 2.12
C GLU A 132 0.90 2.86 0.73
N ALA A 133 0.07 3.89 0.63
CA ALA A 133 -0.37 4.46 -0.64
C ALA A 133 0.81 4.99 -1.48
N VAL A 134 1.78 5.67 -0.86
CA VAL A 134 3.00 6.12 -1.56
C VAL A 134 3.86 4.92 -1.94
N PHE A 135 4.02 3.95 -1.03
CA PHE A 135 4.86 2.79 -1.27
C PHE A 135 4.32 1.88 -2.38
N THR A 136 3.01 1.76 -2.55
CA THR A 136 2.38 1.02 -3.65
C THR A 136 2.92 1.49 -5.00
N HIS A 137 2.97 2.80 -5.24
CA HIS A 137 3.54 3.34 -6.48
C HIS A 137 5.04 3.08 -6.63
N VAL A 138 5.80 3.13 -5.53
CA VAL A 138 7.23 2.79 -5.53
C VAL A 138 7.45 1.32 -5.88
N ALA A 139 6.67 0.42 -5.27
CA ALA A 139 6.73 -1.02 -5.50
C ALA A 139 6.28 -1.39 -6.92
N GLU A 140 5.22 -0.74 -7.43
CA GLU A 140 4.80 -0.86 -8.82
C GLU A 140 5.93 -0.44 -9.77
N HIS A 141 6.55 0.72 -9.55
CA HIS A 141 7.67 1.18 -10.38
C HIS A 141 8.82 0.15 -10.43
N GLU A 142 9.23 -0.37 -9.28
CA GLU A 142 10.26 -1.43 -9.19
C GLU A 142 9.83 -2.71 -9.92
N LYS A 143 8.57 -3.12 -9.77
CA LYS A 143 8.02 -4.34 -10.39
C LYS A 143 8.00 -4.24 -11.92
N PHE A 144 7.51 -3.11 -12.44
CA PHE A 144 7.44 -2.84 -13.87
C PHE A 144 8.83 -2.72 -14.50
N PHE A 145 9.75 -1.99 -13.87
CA PHE A 145 11.11 -1.81 -14.38
C PHE A 145 11.88 -3.13 -14.47
N HIS A 146 11.74 -4.00 -13.48
CA HIS A 146 12.40 -5.32 -13.47
C HIS A 146 11.68 -6.38 -14.30
N GLY A 147 10.63 -6.01 -15.05
CA GLY A 147 9.95 -6.91 -15.98
C GLY A 147 9.12 -8.01 -15.31
N ARG A 148 8.80 -7.91 -14.02
CA ARG A 148 8.04 -8.95 -13.30
C ARG A 148 6.59 -9.15 -13.82
N ASP A 149 6.08 -8.21 -14.61
CA ASP A 149 4.76 -8.28 -15.28
C ASP A 149 4.83 -8.24 -16.82
N GLN A 150 6.03 -8.25 -17.42
CA GLN A 150 6.15 -8.24 -18.89
C GLN A 150 5.96 -9.63 -19.53
N ASP A 151 5.99 -10.71 -18.73
CA ASP A 151 5.94 -12.10 -19.22
C ASP A 151 4.51 -12.63 -19.50
N THR A 152 3.45 -11.85 -19.31
CA THR A 152 2.07 -12.28 -19.62
C THR A 152 1.60 -11.99 -21.05
N GLY A 153 2.50 -11.65 -21.98
CA GLY A 153 2.12 -11.14 -23.31
C GLY A 153 2.86 -11.70 -24.53
N ALA A 154 3.57 -12.83 -24.44
CA ALA A 154 4.26 -13.42 -25.60
C ALA A 154 4.09 -14.94 -25.66
N GLY A 155 2.97 -15.39 -26.21
CA GLY A 155 2.67 -16.81 -26.41
C GLY A 155 1.42 -17.09 -27.25
N GLU A 156 1.07 -16.22 -28.20
CA GLU A 156 0.16 -16.58 -29.31
C GLU A 156 0.78 -16.05 -30.61
N GLY A 157 1.24 -16.99 -31.43
CA GLY A 157 1.84 -16.78 -32.75
C GLY A 157 2.25 -18.11 -33.36
#